data_AF-A0A934AXL5-F1
#
_entry.id   AF-A0A934AXL5-F1
#
_cell.length_a   1.000
_cell.length_b   1.000
_cell.length_c   1.000
_cell.angle_alpha   90.00
_cell.angle_beta   90.00
_cell.angle_gamma   90.00
#
_symmetry.space_group_name_H-M   'P 1'
#
loop_
_entity.id
_entity.type
_entity.pdbx_description
1 polymer ?
#
loop_
_entity_poly.entity_id
_entity_poly.type
_entity_poly.pdbx_seq_one_letter_code
_entity_poly.pdbx_strand_id
1 'polypeptide(L)' 'MIADLYSGTPDYLSEISKIKGLIVPQGMGESHSFMVQYKGEGLPELRGFSMRNQVGSL' A
#
# COMPACT_ATOMS: atom_id res chain seq x y z
N MET A 1 12.41 -0.81 12.17
CA MET A 1 11.49 -0.15 11.20
C MET A 1 12.29 0.20 9.94
N ILE A 2 11.67 0.42 8.77
CA ILE A 2 12.39 0.80 7.53
C ILE A 2 13.27 2.04 7.74
N ALA A 3 12.80 3.01 8.54
CA ALA A 3 13.56 4.18 8.91
C ALA A 3 14.89 3.86 9.61
N ASP A 4 14.90 2.88 10.52
CA ASP A 4 16.09 2.51 11.29
C ASP A 4 17.15 1.83 10.42
N LEU A 5 16.73 1.17 9.33
CA LEU A 5 17.62 0.44 8.43
C LEU A 5 18.23 1.33 7.33
N TYR A 6 17.54 2.40 6.94
CA TYR A 6 17.90 3.18 5.75
C TYR A 6 18.07 4.69 5.99
N SER A 7 17.80 5.21 7.18
CA SER A 7 17.90 6.67 7.46
C SER A 7 19.27 7.30 7.16
N GLY A 8 20.35 6.50 7.17
CA GLY A 8 21.70 6.94 6.83
C GLY A 8 22.04 6.92 5.34
N THR A 9 21.16 6.42 4.46
CA THR A 9 21.45 6.38 3.02
C THR A 9 21.18 7.73 2.36
N PRO A 10 21.98 8.14 1.35
CA PRO A 10 21.85 9.45 0.72
C PRO A 10 20.48 9.71 0.07
N ASP A 11 19.78 8.64 -0.31
CA ASP A 11 18.52 8.64 -1.06
C ASP A 11 17.28 8.41 -0.19
N TYR A 12 17.44 8.20 1.12
CA TYR A 12 16.36 7.84 2.02
C TYR A 12 15.17 8.80 1.96
N LEU A 13 15.43 10.11 1.98
CA LEU A 13 14.38 11.12 1.95
C LEU A 13 13.60 11.13 0.63
N SER A 14 14.30 10.94 -0.50
CA SER A 14 13.65 10.85 -1.81
C SER A 14 12.80 9.58 -1.93
N GLU A 15 13.30 8.43 -1.48
CA GLU A 15 12.57 7.16 -1.56
C GLU A 15 11.35 7.15 -0.63
N ILE A 16 11.49 7.67 0.60
CA ILE A 16 10.35 7.80 1.52
C ILE A 16 9.29 8.76 0.96
N SER A 17 9.70 9.83 0.28
CA SER A 17 8.73 10.76 -0.33
C SER A 17 7.92 10.09 -1.43
N LYS A 18 8.54 9.22 -2.25
CA LYS A 18 7.83 8.41 -3.26
C LYS A 18 6.82 7.46 -2.61
N ILE A 19 7.23 6.75 -1.55
CA ILE A 19 6.33 5.83 -0.81
C ILE A 19 5.16 6.61 -0.21
N LYS A 20 5.42 7.75 0.42
CA LYS A 20 4.35 8.62 0.97
C LYS A 20 3.36 9.03 -0.12
N GLY A 21 3.85 9.42 -1.30
CA GLY A 21 3.01 9.75 -2.45
C GLY A 21 2.04 8.63 -2.86
N LEU A 22 2.38 7.36 -2.63
CA LEU A 22 1.52 6.24 -2.97
C LEU A 22 0.44 5.95 -1.92
N ILE A 23 0.70 6.22 -0.63
CA ILE A 23 -0.15 5.72 0.47
C ILE A 23 -0.97 6.79 1.19
N VAL A 24 -0.53 8.06 1.18
CA VAL A 24 -1.22 9.13 1.91
C VAL A 24 -2.44 9.64 1.13
N PRO A 25 -3.50 10.14 1.80
CA PRO A 25 -4.69 10.68 1.16
C PRO A 25 -4.43 11.79 0.15
N GLN A 26 -3.48 12.69 0.46
CA GLN A 26 -3.08 13.79 -0.42
C GLN A 26 -2.28 13.32 -1.66
N GLY A 27 -1.92 12.04 -1.70
CA GLY A 27 -1.30 11.38 -2.84
C GLY A 27 -2.28 10.42 -3.52
N MET A 28 -1.78 9.23 -3.86
CA MET A 28 -2.55 8.20 -4.57
C MET A 28 -3.33 7.28 -3.64
N GLY A 29 -3.15 7.39 -2.31
CA GLY A 29 -3.64 6.41 -1.35
C GLY A 29 -5.17 6.30 -1.21
N GLU A 30 -5.92 7.27 -1.72
CA GLU A 30 -7.38 7.25 -1.77
C GLU A 30 -7.93 7.37 -3.20
N SER A 31 -7.19 8.03 -4.10
CA SER A 31 -7.62 8.22 -5.49
C SER A 31 -7.45 6.97 -6.36
N HIS A 32 -6.55 6.04 -5.98
CA HIS A 32 -6.25 4.85 -6.77
C HIS A 32 -6.70 3.59 -6.03
N SER A 33 -7.70 2.91 -6.60
CA SER A 33 -8.21 1.63 -6.12
C SER A 33 -7.75 0.49 -7.02
N PHE A 34 -7.58 -0.70 -6.43
CA PHE A 34 -7.20 -1.91 -7.17
C PHE A 34 -8.19 -3.02 -6.85
N MET A 35 -8.53 -3.81 -7.87
CA MET A 35 -9.41 -4.97 -7.73
C MET A 35 -8.60 -6.24 -7.97
N VAL A 36 -8.74 -7.22 -7.08
CA VAL A 36 -8.14 -8.54 -7.25
C VAL A 36 -9.25 -9.52 -7.58
N GLN A 37 -9.15 -10.16 -8.73
CA GLN A 37 -10.00 -11.28 -9.10
C GLN A 37 -9.19 -12.58 -8.99
N TYR A 38 -9.75 -13.55 -8.27
CA TYR A 38 -9.12 -14.84 -8.03
C TYR A 38 -10.03 -15.96 -8.54
N LYS A 39 -9.44 -17.00 -9.12
CA LYS A 39 -10.12 -18.22 -9.53
C LYS A 39 -9.49 -19.42 -8.82
N GLY A 40 -10.27 -20.04 -7.94
CA GLY A 40 -9.92 -21.21 -7.15
C GLY A 40 -11.01 -21.49 -6.13
N GLU A 41 -10.79 -22.47 -5.26
CA GLU A 41 -11.75 -22.79 -4.19
C GLU A 41 -11.45 -21.97 -2.93
N GLY A 42 -12.49 -21.55 -2.22
CA GLY A 42 -12.38 -20.78 -0.98
C GLY A 42 -12.17 -19.27 -1.15
N LEU A 43 -11.91 -18.58 -0.02
CA LEU A 43 -11.60 -17.16 0.01
C LEU A 43 -10.08 -16.96 0.07
N PRO A 44 -9.47 -16.19 -0.85
CA PRO A 44 -8.04 -15.98 -0.83
C PRO A 44 -7.64 -15.12 0.37
N GLU A 45 -6.59 -15.53 1.09
CA GLU A 45 -5.95 -14.69 2.10
C GLU A 45 -4.96 -13.73 1.42
N LEU A 46 -5.35 -12.46 1.29
CA LEU A 46 -4.53 -11.44 0.63
C LEU A 46 -3.71 -10.65 1.65
N ARG A 47 -2.38 -10.62 1.49
CA ARG A 47 -1.49 -9.84 2.34
C ARG A 47 -1.56 -8.35 2.01
N GLY A 48 -1.65 -7.51 3.03
CA GLY A 48 -1.70 -6.06 2.87
C GLY A 48 -3.09 -5.49 2.57
N PHE A 49 -4.10 -6.34 2.37
CA PHE A 49 -5.48 -5.93 2.09
C PHE A 49 -6.30 -5.68 3.37
N SER A 50 -5.75 -5.92 4.56
CA SER A 50 -6.41 -5.52 5.82
C SER A 50 -6.51 -4.01 5.98
N MET A 51 -5.63 -3.26 5.31
CA MET A 51 -5.66 -1.79 5.32
C MET A 51 -6.58 -1.28 4.22
N ARG A 52 -7.62 -0.53 4.61
CA ARG A 52 -8.56 0.12 3.68
C ARG A 52 -9.26 -0.85 2.71
N ASN A 53 -9.57 -2.06 3.16
CA ASN A 53 -10.38 -2.99 2.37
C ASN A 53 -11.77 -2.41 2.11
N GLN A 54 -12.21 -2.40 0.86
CA GLN A 54 -13.54 -1.94 0.43
C GLN A 54 -14.42 -3.10 -0.09
N VAL A 55 -14.13 -4.34 0.32
CA VAL A 55 -14.99 -5.48 0.01
C VAL A 55 -16.36 -5.26 0.65
N GLY A 56 -17.41 -5.24 -0.18
CA GLY A 56 -18.81 -5.10 0.26
C GLY A 56 -19.31 -3.66 0.40
N SER A 57 -18.49 -2.64 0.11
CA SER A 57 -18.87 -1.22 0.13
C SER A 57 -19.08 -0.62 -1.27
N LEU A 58 -19.11 -1.46 -2.31
CA LEU A 58 -19.43 -1.09 -3.70
C LEU A 58 -20.92 -1.24 -4.01
#